data_AF-A0A9P5N319-F1
#
_entry.id   AF-A0A9P5N319-F1
#
_cell.length_a   1.000
_cell.length_b   1.000
_cell.length_c   1.000
_cell.angle_alpha   90.00
_cell.angle_beta   90.00
_cell.angle_gamma   90.00
#
_symmetry.space_group_name_H-M   'P 1'
#
loop_
_entity.id
_entity.type
_entity.pdbx_description
1 polymer ?
#
loop_
_entity_poly.entity_id
_entity_poly.type
_entity_poly.pdbx_seq_one_letter_code
_entity_poly.pdbx_strand_id
1 'polypeptide(L)'
;MASLHLPLSALYPAVTVPLYLPHPSIPIDPTRFWGYSIMNSDGRSRRRELVEEAYNLQVKAGLMRAAQFGAFGLGSAILAHRTWPNFQRQTLAFKGFLVSIITIYGLISGADTALLSHENQQRLTENDLRREARIDLARRGLVPTESQIMKWKDEHRR
;
A
#
# COMPACT_ATOMS: atom_id res chain seq x y z
N MET A 1 -47.21 -16.89 25.47
CA MET A 1 -45.75 -16.93 25.17
C MET A 1 -45.55 -16.23 23.85
N ALA A 2 -45.25 -14.93 23.88
CA ALA A 2 -45.30 -14.04 22.73
C ALA A 2 -43.93 -13.97 22.04
N SER A 3 -43.88 -14.43 20.79
CA SER A 3 -42.77 -14.34 19.86
C SER A 3 -42.64 -12.91 19.34
N LEU A 4 -41.63 -12.18 19.83
CA LEU A 4 -41.30 -10.82 19.44
C LEU A 4 -40.47 -10.84 18.15
N HIS A 5 -41.13 -10.67 17.00
CA HIS A 5 -40.47 -10.39 15.72
C HIS A 5 -39.96 -8.95 15.72
N LEU A 6 -38.67 -8.75 15.90
CA LEU A 6 -38.01 -7.46 15.65
C LEU A 6 -37.74 -7.32 14.14
N PRO A 7 -38.19 -6.24 13.48
CA PRO A 7 -37.89 -5.99 12.08
C PRO A 7 -36.41 -5.56 11.90
N LEU A 8 -35.73 -6.18 10.94
CA LEU A 8 -34.33 -5.94 10.56
C LEU A 8 -34.01 -4.51 10.05
N SER A 9 -34.97 -3.59 10.05
CA SER A 9 -34.81 -2.22 9.56
C SER A 9 -34.21 -1.23 10.57
N ALA A 10 -33.98 -1.65 11.82
CA ALA A 10 -33.50 -0.77 12.89
C ALA A 10 -31.96 -0.70 13.05
N LEU A 11 -31.19 -1.40 12.21
CA LEU A 11 -29.72 -1.52 12.36
C LEU A 11 -28.89 -0.71 11.35
N TYR A 12 -29.51 0.13 10.52
CA TYR A 12 -28.79 1.06 9.64
C TYR A 12 -29.07 2.50 10.05
N PRO A 13 -28.14 3.22 10.70
CA PRO A 13 -28.22 4.66 10.75
C PRO A 13 -28.05 5.19 9.32
N ALA A 14 -29.03 5.95 8.84
CA ALA A 14 -28.94 6.69 7.59
C ALA A 14 -27.71 7.61 7.61
N VAL A 15 -26.64 7.19 6.94
CA VAL A 15 -25.49 8.06 6.66
C VAL A 15 -25.94 9.02 5.57
N THR A 16 -26.49 10.17 5.97
CA THR A 16 -26.65 11.34 5.12
C THR A 16 -25.27 11.87 4.76
N VAL A 17 -24.73 11.40 3.63
CA VAL A 17 -23.57 12.02 3.00
C VAL A 17 -24.00 13.43 2.58
N PRO A 18 -23.39 14.52 3.09
CA PRO A 18 -23.72 15.85 2.62
C PRO A 18 -23.33 15.94 1.15
N LEU A 19 -24.33 16.13 0.29
CA LEU A 19 -24.16 16.43 -1.12
C LEU A 19 -23.35 17.74 -1.23
N TYR A 20 -22.09 17.64 -1.61
CA TYR A 20 -21.21 18.79 -1.80
C TYR A 20 -21.70 19.58 -3.03
N LEU A 21 -22.62 20.53 -2.81
CA LEU A 21 -22.96 21.52 -3.82
C LEU A 21 -21.77 22.48 -3.97
N PRO A 22 -21.15 22.59 -5.16
CA PRO A 22 -20.03 23.49 -5.37
C PRO A 22 -20.46 24.95 -5.15
N HIS A 23 -19.64 25.69 -4.41
CA HIS A 23 -19.86 27.10 -4.07
C HIS A 23 -19.87 27.96 -5.35
N PRO A 24 -20.87 28.83 -5.58
CA PRO A 24 -21.11 29.49 -6.88
C PRO A 24 -20.16 30.67 -7.23
N SER A 25 -18.99 30.78 -6.62
CA SER A 25 -18.11 31.96 -6.76
C SER A 25 -16.74 31.69 -7.39
N ILE A 26 -16.46 30.47 -7.87
CA ILE A 26 -15.21 30.19 -8.58
C ILE A 26 -15.46 30.27 -10.09
N PRO A 27 -14.95 31.29 -10.80
CA PRO A 27 -15.00 31.30 -12.26
C PRO A 27 -14.18 30.13 -12.78
N ILE A 28 -14.87 29.20 -13.46
CA ILE A 28 -14.25 28.08 -14.16
C ILE A 28 -13.61 28.66 -15.42
N ASP A 29 -12.31 28.95 -15.37
CA ASP A 29 -11.53 29.30 -16.55
C ASP A 29 -11.28 28.03 -17.38
N PRO A 30 -11.93 27.87 -18.56
CA PRO A 30 -11.79 26.66 -19.34
C PRO A 30 -10.36 26.48 -19.87
N THR A 31 -9.57 27.54 -20.01
CA THR A 31 -8.20 27.45 -20.56
C THR A 31 -7.18 26.88 -19.55
N ARG A 32 -7.47 26.91 -18.25
CA ARG A 32 -6.67 26.24 -17.21
C ARG A 32 -6.85 24.71 -17.15
N PHE A 33 -7.94 24.17 -17.68
CA PHE A 33 -8.23 22.73 -17.62
C PHE A 33 -7.62 21.93 -18.78
N TRP A 34 -7.50 22.54 -19.97
CA TRP A 34 -6.97 21.87 -21.17
C TRP A 34 -5.46 21.60 -21.13
N GLY A 35 -4.72 22.18 -20.18
CA GLY A 35 -3.30 21.90 -19.95
C GLY A 35 -3.00 20.53 -19.33
N TYR A 36 -4.01 19.81 -18.81
CA TYR A 36 -3.83 18.49 -18.16
C TYR A 36 -4.00 17.29 -19.12
N SER A 37 -4.57 17.51 -20.31
CA SER A 37 -4.92 16.41 -21.23
C SER A 37 -3.75 15.97 -22.12
N ILE A 38 -2.91 16.91 -22.55
CA ILE A 38 -1.73 16.66 -23.41
C ILE A 38 -0.49 16.17 -22.66
N MET A 39 -0.52 16.12 -21.33
CA MET A 39 0.57 15.59 -20.47
C MET A 39 0.25 14.20 -19.88
N ASN A 40 -0.83 13.55 -20.35
CA ASN A 40 -1.32 12.28 -19.79
C ASN A 40 -0.87 11.03 -20.57
N SER A 41 -0.26 11.15 -21.75
CA SER A 41 0.41 10.01 -22.41
C SER A 41 1.67 9.60 -21.64
N ASP A 42 2.49 10.58 -21.26
CA ASP A 42 3.77 10.37 -20.57
C ASP A 42 3.55 9.96 -19.11
N GLY A 43 2.56 10.56 -18.45
CA GLY A 43 2.18 10.19 -17.09
C GLY A 43 1.63 8.77 -16.97
N ARG A 44 1.01 8.22 -18.02
CA ARG A 44 0.50 6.84 -18.00
C ARG A 44 1.63 5.82 -18.11
N SER A 45 2.62 6.07 -18.97
CA SER A 45 3.83 5.24 -19.07
C SER A 45 4.65 5.29 -17.79
N ARG A 46 4.91 6.48 -17.24
CA ARG A 46 5.61 6.66 -15.96
C ARG A 46 4.88 5.95 -14.81
N ARG A 47 3.54 6.05 -14.73
CA ARG A 47 2.75 5.35 -13.70
C ARG A 47 2.83 3.83 -13.86
N ARG A 48 2.85 3.33 -15.09
CA ARG A 48 3.01 1.88 -15.35
C ARG A 48 4.37 1.39 -14.89
N GLU A 49 5.45 2.11 -15.22
CA GLU A 49 6.81 1.80 -14.78
C GLU A 49 6.90 1.73 -13.25
N LEU A 50 6.35 2.72 -12.54
CA LEU A 50 6.34 2.73 -11.07
C LEU A 50 5.54 1.57 -10.46
N VAL A 51 4.42 1.19 -11.09
CA VAL A 51 3.62 0.04 -10.66
C VAL A 51 4.36 -1.27 -10.92
N GLU A 52 5.02 -1.39 -12.07
CA GLU A 52 5.78 -2.57 -12.44
C GLU A 52 7.01 -2.75 -11.55
N GLU A 53 7.70 -1.66 -11.20
CA GLU A 53 8.80 -1.66 -10.23
C GLU A 53 8.33 -2.13 -8.85
N ALA A 54 7.25 -1.54 -8.32
CA ALA A 54 6.69 -1.94 -7.03
C ALA A 54 6.23 -3.41 -7.03
N TYR A 55 5.62 -3.86 -8.13
CA TYR A 55 5.20 -5.25 -8.30
C TYR A 55 6.40 -6.20 -8.30
N ASN A 56 7.45 -5.89 -9.05
CA ASN A 56 8.66 -6.72 -9.10
C ASN A 56 9.33 -6.82 -7.72
N LEU A 57 9.36 -5.73 -6.96
CA LEU A 57 9.87 -5.72 -5.59
C LEU A 57 9.03 -6.63 -4.68
N GLN A 58 7.71 -6.51 -4.76
CA GLN A 58 6.76 -7.31 -3.98
C GLN A 58 6.89 -8.81 -4.28
N VAL A 59 6.96 -9.18 -5.57
CA VAL A 59 7.13 -10.57 -6.00
C VAL A 59 8.46 -11.14 -5.52
N LYS A 60 9.57 -10.40 -5.69
CA LYS A 60 10.90 -10.86 -5.27
C LYS A 60 10.97 -11.08 -3.76
N ALA A 61 10.47 -10.14 -2.97
CA ALA A 61 10.46 -10.23 -1.52
C ALA A 61 9.54 -11.35 -1.02
N GLY A 62 8.35 -11.47 -1.62
CA GLY A 62 7.42 -12.56 -1.36
C GLY A 62 8.05 -13.92 -1.63
N LEU A 63 8.64 -14.13 -2.81
CA LEU A 63 9.28 -15.40 -3.18
C LEU A 63 10.43 -15.76 -2.24
N MET A 64 11.26 -14.80 -1.87
CA MET A 64 12.36 -15.04 -0.93
C MET A 64 11.84 -15.51 0.44
N ARG A 65 10.80 -14.86 0.96
CA ARG A 65 10.19 -15.24 2.24
C ARG A 65 9.41 -16.55 2.15
N ALA A 66 8.73 -16.81 1.03
CA ALA A 66 8.09 -18.09 0.77
C ALA A 66 9.11 -19.24 0.80
N ALA A 67 10.27 -19.06 0.18
CA ALA A 67 11.34 -20.07 0.23
C ALA A 67 11.87 -20.29 1.66
N GLN A 68 12.10 -19.22 2.42
CA GLN A 68 12.55 -19.29 3.82
C GLN A 68 11.54 -20.02 4.72
N PHE A 69 10.27 -19.60 4.68
CA PHE A 69 9.21 -20.20 5.47
C PHE A 69 8.83 -21.60 4.98
N GLY A 70 8.94 -21.87 3.69
CA GLY A 70 8.77 -23.21 3.13
C GLY A 70 9.84 -24.18 3.64
N ALA A 71 11.11 -23.75 3.65
CA ALA A 71 12.19 -24.54 4.25
C ALA A 71 11.96 -24.75 5.76
N PHE A 72 11.49 -23.72 6.48
CA PHE A 72 11.14 -23.82 7.90
C PHE A 72 9.95 -24.76 8.15
N GLY A 73 8.91 -24.69 7.34
CA GLY A 73 7.76 -25.58 7.39
C GLY A 73 8.16 -27.03 7.13
N LEU A 74 9.00 -27.26 6.11
CA LEU A 74 9.48 -28.59 5.78
C LEU A 74 10.39 -29.16 6.87
N GLY A 75 11.30 -28.35 7.40
CA GLY A 75 12.17 -28.71 8.52
C GLY A 75 11.39 -29.05 9.79
N SER A 76 10.38 -28.24 10.13
CA SER A 76 9.52 -28.49 11.28
C SER A 76 8.66 -29.76 11.09
N ALA A 77 8.14 -30.02 9.88
CA ALA A 77 7.42 -31.24 9.57
C ALA A 77 8.30 -32.50 9.69
N ILE A 78 9.56 -32.45 9.23
CA ILE A 78 10.53 -33.55 9.36
C ILE A 78 10.87 -33.81 10.83
N LEU A 79 11.13 -32.74 11.59
CA LEU A 79 11.43 -32.84 13.03
C LEU A 79 10.25 -33.43 13.80
N ALA A 80 9.04 -32.89 13.61
CA ALA A 80 7.82 -33.40 14.23
C ALA A 80 7.56 -34.86 13.85
N HIS A 81 7.90 -35.25 12.61
CA HIS A 81 7.80 -36.64 12.18
C HIS A 81 8.80 -37.54 12.91
N ARG A 82 9.98 -37.08 13.33
CA ARG A 82 10.92 -37.94 14.07
C ARG A 82 10.69 -37.95 15.57
N THR A 83 10.23 -36.86 16.15
CA THR A 83 10.11 -36.74 17.61
C THR A 83 8.76 -37.21 18.15
N TRP A 84 7.68 -37.12 17.36
CA TRP A 84 6.32 -37.37 17.86
C TRP A 84 5.63 -38.58 17.20
N PRO A 85 5.36 -39.68 17.94
CA PRO A 85 4.72 -40.88 17.39
C PRO A 85 3.27 -40.67 16.88
N ASN A 86 2.49 -39.75 17.47
CA ASN A 86 1.16 -39.40 16.95
C ASN A 86 1.24 -38.69 15.59
N PHE A 87 2.20 -37.79 15.39
CA PHE A 87 2.40 -37.08 14.12
C PHE A 87 2.97 -38.01 13.03
N GLN A 88 3.70 -39.06 13.42
CA GLN A 88 4.12 -40.11 12.50
C GLN A 88 2.94 -40.80 11.82
N ARG A 89 1.89 -41.11 12.57
CA ARG A 89 0.70 -41.83 12.10
C ARG A 89 -0.26 -40.98 11.24
N GLN A 90 -0.05 -39.67 11.16
CA GLN A 90 -0.89 -38.77 10.36
C GLN A 90 -0.58 -38.87 8.86
N THR A 91 -1.60 -38.58 8.04
CA THR A 91 -1.52 -38.66 6.58
C THR A 91 -0.49 -37.70 6.00
N LEU A 92 0.14 -38.10 4.89
CA LEU A 92 1.09 -37.25 4.17
C LEU A 92 0.44 -35.96 3.66
N ALA A 93 -0.83 -36.03 3.25
CA ALA A 93 -1.60 -34.88 2.80
C ALA A 93 -1.70 -33.79 3.88
N PHE A 94 -1.96 -34.18 5.14
CA PHE A 94 -2.05 -33.22 6.25
C PHE A 94 -0.72 -32.51 6.50
N LYS A 95 0.40 -33.24 6.42
CA LYS A 95 1.75 -32.66 6.57
C LYS A 95 2.06 -31.66 5.45
N GLY A 96 1.75 -32.04 4.21
CA GLY A 96 1.90 -31.14 3.05
C GLY A 96 1.05 -29.88 3.19
N PHE A 97 -0.17 -30.01 3.69
CA PHE A 97 -1.06 -28.87 3.97
C PHE A 97 -0.50 -27.92 5.03
N LEU A 98 0.11 -28.43 6.10
CA LEU A 98 0.77 -27.58 7.10
C LEU A 98 1.96 -26.82 6.49
N VAL A 99 2.79 -27.50 5.70
CA VAL A 99 3.93 -26.84 5.02
C VAL A 99 3.44 -25.78 4.04
N SER A 100 2.36 -26.04 3.30
CA SER A 100 1.83 -25.07 2.34
C SER A 100 1.27 -23.82 3.02
N ILE A 101 0.55 -23.95 4.15
CA ILE A 101 0.07 -22.79 4.93
C ILE A 101 1.24 -21.93 5.39
N ILE A 102 2.28 -22.54 5.97
CA ILE A 102 3.46 -21.82 6.45
C ILE A 102 4.17 -21.09 5.29
N THR A 103 4.26 -21.76 4.13
CA THR A 103 4.86 -21.18 2.92
C THR A 103 4.05 -19.98 2.39
N ILE A 104 2.72 -20.11 2.31
CA ILE A 104 1.82 -19.04 1.86
C ILE A 104 1.87 -17.86 2.83
N TYR A 105 1.91 -18.12 4.14
CA TYR A 105 2.09 -17.08 5.15
C TYR A 105 3.39 -16.29 4.91
N GLY A 106 4.51 -16.99 4.69
CA GLY A 106 5.78 -16.35 4.36
C GLY A 106 5.72 -15.51 3.08
N LEU A 107 5.06 -16.03 2.04
CA LEU A 107 4.85 -15.32 0.77
C LEU A 107 4.14 -13.96 0.99
N ILE A 108 3.00 -13.98 1.68
CA ILE A 108 2.17 -12.80 1.90
C ILE A 108 2.90 -11.80 2.81
N SER A 109 3.45 -12.27 3.94
CA SER A 109 4.17 -11.40 4.87
C SER A 109 5.39 -10.72 4.21
N GLY A 110 6.11 -11.44 3.35
CA GLY A 110 7.22 -10.88 2.58
C GLY A 110 6.78 -9.80 1.58
N ALA A 111 5.71 -10.06 0.85
CA ALA A 111 5.12 -9.14 -0.10
C ALA A 111 4.63 -7.85 0.59
N ASP A 112 3.86 -7.98 1.66
CA ASP A 112 3.31 -6.83 2.40
C ASP A 112 4.42 -5.98 3.04
N THR A 113 5.42 -6.63 3.63
CA THR A 113 6.56 -5.92 4.24
C THR A 113 7.30 -5.08 3.19
N ALA A 114 7.52 -5.64 1.99
CA ALA A 114 8.21 -4.93 0.92
C ALA A 114 7.42 -3.72 0.44
N LEU A 115 6.11 -3.88 0.20
CA LEU A 115 5.24 -2.79 -0.23
C LEU A 115 5.19 -1.67 0.81
N LEU A 116 4.97 -2.01 2.08
CA LEU A 116 4.93 -1.04 3.17
C LEU A 116 6.27 -0.34 3.36
N SER A 117 7.39 -1.07 3.23
CA SER A 117 8.72 -0.47 3.33
C SER A 117 8.99 0.53 2.20
N HIS A 118 8.54 0.22 0.98
CA HIS A 118 8.68 1.09 -0.18
C HIS A 118 7.82 2.36 -0.04
N GLU A 119 6.56 2.23 0.37
CA GLU A 119 5.70 3.40 0.66
C GLU A 119 6.26 4.26 1.80
N ASN A 120 6.78 3.62 2.86
CA ASN A 120 7.37 4.35 3.97
C ASN A 120 8.63 5.12 3.52
N GLN A 121 9.49 4.52 2.71
CA GLN A 121 10.66 5.20 2.13
C GLN A 121 10.23 6.40 1.29
N GLN A 122 9.22 6.26 0.42
CA GLN A 122 8.69 7.38 -0.36
C GLN A 122 8.20 8.52 0.53
N ARG A 123 7.44 8.21 1.58
CA ARG A 123 6.95 9.22 2.54
C ARG A 123 8.10 9.93 3.27
N LEU A 124 9.14 9.20 3.66
CA LEU A 124 10.32 9.79 4.30
C LEU A 124 11.06 10.73 3.35
N THR A 125 11.34 10.29 2.12
CA THR A 125 11.98 11.13 1.11
C THR A 125 11.18 12.38 0.78
N GLU A 126 9.85 12.27 0.64
CA GLU A 126 8.99 13.44 0.41
C GLU A 126 8.98 14.41 1.59
N ASN A 127 8.99 13.90 2.82
CA ASN A 127 9.02 14.72 4.03
C ASN A 127 10.37 15.44 4.20
N ASP A 128 11.48 14.76 3.92
CA ASP A 128 12.81 15.36 3.96
C ASP A 128 12.93 16.46 2.91
N LEU A 129 12.45 16.23 1.69
CA LEU A 129 12.41 17.25 0.63
C LEU A 129 11.54 18.45 1.04
N ARG A 130 10.38 18.22 1.65
CA ARG A 130 9.52 19.30 2.18
C ARG A 130 10.22 20.06 3.30
N ARG A 131 11.00 19.39 4.14
CA ARG A 131 11.76 20.00 5.23
C ARG A 131 12.87 20.89 4.68
N GLU A 132 13.63 20.41 3.70
CA GLU A 132 14.67 21.18 3.01
C GLU A 132 14.09 22.43 2.33
N ALA A 133 12.98 22.27 1.59
CA ALA A 133 12.28 23.38 0.95
C ALA A 133 11.86 24.46 1.97
N ARG A 134 11.32 24.05 3.13
CA ARG A 134 10.93 25.00 4.19
C ARG A 134 12.13 25.78 4.73
N ILE A 135 13.26 25.10 4.94
CA ILE A 135 14.48 25.72 5.47
C ILE A 135 15.05 26.72 4.46
N ASP A 136 15.14 26.34 3.18
CA ASP A 136 15.70 27.21 2.15
C ASP A 136 14.80 28.42 1.85
N LEU A 137 13.47 28.21 1.79
CA LEU A 137 12.52 29.31 1.63
C LEU A 137 12.55 30.27 2.83
N ALA A 138 12.66 29.76 4.05
CA ALA A 138 12.80 30.59 5.25
C ALA A 138 14.12 31.41 5.24
N ARG A 139 15.23 30.83 4.76
CA ARG A 139 16.50 31.56 4.56
C ARG A 139 16.37 32.70 3.55
N ARG A 140 15.54 32.51 2.51
CA ARG A 140 15.23 33.55 1.51
C ARG A 140 14.21 34.58 2.00
N GLY A 141 13.72 34.47 3.24
CA GLY A 141 12.69 35.35 3.79
C GLY A 141 11.29 35.12 3.19
N LEU A 142 11.08 34.01 2.49
CA LEU A 142 9.83 33.66 1.83
C LEU A 142 8.99 32.75 2.74
N VAL A 143 7.68 33.00 2.80
CA VAL A 143 6.75 32.13 3.55
C VAL A 143 6.60 30.80 2.80
N PRO A 144 6.84 29.65 3.46
CA PRO A 144 6.76 28.33 2.85
C PRO A 144 5.30 27.95 2.59
N THR A 145 4.78 28.46 1.48
CA THR A 145 3.47 28.13 0.92
C THR A 145 3.62 27.02 -0.11
N GLU A 146 2.57 26.21 -0.34
CA GLU A 146 2.59 25.11 -1.32
C GLU A 146 3.06 25.57 -2.71
N SER A 147 2.68 26.77 -3.13
CA SER A 147 3.11 27.34 -4.42
C SER A 147 4.61 27.63 -4.49
N GLN A 148 5.24 28.05 -3.39
CA GLN A 148 6.67 28.31 -3.30
C GLN A 148 7.49 27.02 -3.21
N ILE A 149 6.96 26.00 -2.52
CA ILE A 149 7.58 24.67 -2.47
C ILE A 149 7.59 24.04 -3.85
N MET A 150 6.52 24.20 -4.64
CA MET A 150 6.48 23.72 -6.02
C MET A 150 7.49 24.44 -6.92
N LYS A 151 7.60 25.78 -6.82
CA LYS A 151 8.63 26.55 -7.54
C LYS A 151 10.06 26.12 -7.15
N TRP A 152 10.30 25.94 -5.85
CA TRP A 152 11.58 25.46 -5.35
C TRP A 152 11.93 24.06 -5.89
N LYS A 153 10.94 23.15 -5.96
CA LYS A 153 11.12 21.83 -6.58
C LYS A 153 11.42 21.90 -8.07
N ASP A 154 10.80 22.82 -8.81
CA ASP A 154 11.06 23.02 -10.24
C ASP A 154 12.43 23.65 -10.49
N GLU A 155 12.87 24.56 -9.61
CA GLU A 155 14.23 25.14 -9.62
C GLU A 155 15.31 24.09 -9.37
N HIS A 156 15.09 23.16 -8.43
CA HIS A 156 16.05 22.10 -8.08
C HIS A 156 15.96 20.84 -8.97
N ARG A 157 14.97 20.77 -9.88
CA ARG A 157 14.83 19.67 -10.84
C ARG A 157 15.65 19.89 -12.13
N ARG A 158 16.09 21.11 -12.40
CA ARG A 158 16.97 21.45 -13.54
C ARG A 158 18.43 21.23 -13.17
#